data_AF-A0A7C2K1C8-F1
#
_entry.id   AF-A0A7C2K1C8-F1
#
_cell.length_a   1.000
_cell.length_b   1.000
_cell.length_c   1.000
_cell.angle_alpha   90.00
_cell.angle_beta   90.00
_cell.angle_gamma   90.00
#
_symmetry.space_group_name_H-M   'P 1'
#
loop_
_entity.id
_entity.type
_entity.pdbx_description
1 polymer ?
#
loop_
_entity_poly.entity_id
_entity_poly.type
_entity_poly.pdbx_seq_one_letter_code
_entity_poly.pdbx_strand_id
1 'polypeptide(L)'
;MKTFILSLLIVKAEVYKVSIEAPITPSISEYVCNAIEKANKDGAKLIIIKMDTPGGLDEAMRSINKAILASKIPVVTYIYPEGSRATSAGAFIAMASHLIAMAPGTSIGACHPVALGTQMDSIMVKKAANDAAAYLKSLAELRGRNIKWAELAVFEAKSSSATEALKEKVIEYIATSLEELLDSLNGKTIKMDGSKYLISLQKPYEIKEIKMSFREKLLTILSNPNIAYILLVLGFYGLFFELSNPGAIFPGVVGSICLILAFYSLQTLPVSYAGLALLVLAILLFVLEVFIESYGILTIGGIISFILGSLMLFRGGPMFQVSRSLIIITALITAAFFIWVISKGVKTLFLKPLTGKEGLVGEKGVAQTPIDSKGGMCLIHGELWKAKSDERIEKGDEIEVLKVEGLTLYVKKCEK
;
A
#
# COMPACT_ATOMS: atom_id res chain seq x y z
N MET A 1 32.60 32.08 -56.12
CA MET A 1 32.00 30.74 -56.03
C MET A 1 32.05 30.29 -54.58
N LYS A 2 31.02 30.62 -53.77
CA LYS A 2 30.93 30.23 -52.36
C LYS A 2 29.81 29.20 -52.24
N THR A 3 30.21 27.95 -52.05
CA THR A 3 29.30 26.81 -51.87
C THR A 3 28.62 26.95 -50.51
N PHE A 4 27.34 27.31 -50.52
CA PHE A 4 26.47 27.22 -49.34
C PHE A 4 26.14 25.74 -49.12
N ILE A 5 26.81 25.10 -48.17
CA ILE A 5 26.38 23.81 -47.64
C ILE A 5 25.18 24.11 -46.74
N LEU A 6 23.99 23.92 -47.29
CA LEU A 6 22.75 23.88 -46.51
C LEU A 6 22.82 22.62 -45.63
N SER A 7 23.20 22.81 -44.36
CA SER A 7 23.01 21.79 -43.33
C SER A 7 21.52 21.49 -43.24
N LEU A 8 21.08 20.42 -43.91
CA LEU A 8 19.76 19.84 -43.67
C LEU A 8 19.76 19.37 -42.21
N LEU A 9 19.14 20.13 -41.32
CA LEU A 9 18.70 19.61 -40.03
C LEU A 9 17.76 18.44 -40.33
N ILE A 10 18.29 17.22 -40.30
CA ILE A 10 17.49 16.00 -40.34
C ILE A 10 16.67 16.02 -39.05
N VAL A 11 15.43 16.50 -39.14
CA VAL A 11 14.45 16.37 -38.05
C VAL A 11 14.19 14.87 -37.92
N LYS A 12 14.84 14.23 -36.94
CA LYS A 12 14.65 12.81 -36.66
C LYS A 12 13.17 12.54 -36.38
N ALA A 13 12.63 11.47 -36.95
CA ALA A 13 11.29 11.04 -36.61
C ALA A 13 11.25 10.65 -35.13
N GLU A 14 10.41 11.32 -34.35
CA GLU A 14 10.23 11.01 -32.93
C GLU A 14 9.12 9.98 -32.75
N VAL A 15 9.48 8.86 -32.11
CA VAL A 15 8.56 7.81 -31.66
C VAL A 15 8.46 7.90 -30.16
N TYR A 16 7.26 8.12 -29.64
CA TYR A 16 7.06 8.16 -28.20
C TYR A 16 6.71 6.77 -27.69
N LYS A 17 7.13 6.46 -26.47
CA LYS A 17 6.82 5.20 -25.81
C LYS A 17 6.33 5.48 -24.39
N VAL A 18 5.22 4.85 -24.02
CA VAL A 18 4.70 4.81 -22.65
C VAL A 18 4.52 3.34 -22.25
N SER A 19 4.87 3.00 -21.02
CA SER A 19 4.86 1.62 -20.52
C SER A 19 3.80 1.46 -19.43
N ILE A 20 2.91 0.48 -19.57
CA ILE A 20 1.91 0.07 -18.58
C ILE A 20 2.29 -1.33 -18.11
N GLU A 21 2.74 -1.47 -16.87
CA GLU A 21 3.14 -2.74 -16.24
C GLU A 21 2.42 -2.90 -14.87
N ALA A 22 1.11 -2.65 -14.86
CA ALA A 22 0.30 -2.57 -13.65
C ALA A 22 -1.21 -2.69 -13.96
N PRO A 23 -2.06 -2.88 -12.93
CA PRO A 23 -3.50 -2.69 -13.08
C PRO A 23 -3.86 -1.28 -13.55
N ILE A 24 -4.94 -1.15 -14.31
CA ILE A 24 -5.45 0.14 -14.81
C ILE A 24 -6.16 0.89 -13.67
N THR A 25 -5.46 1.86 -13.08
CA THR A 25 -5.93 2.76 -12.02
C THR A 25 -6.04 4.21 -12.52
N PRO A 26 -6.64 5.14 -11.75
CA PRO A 26 -6.65 6.55 -12.11
C PRO A 26 -5.26 7.15 -12.34
N SER A 27 -4.24 6.72 -11.58
CA SER A 27 -2.86 7.20 -11.76
C SER A 27 -2.25 6.75 -13.09
N ILE A 28 -2.50 5.50 -13.50
CA ILE A 28 -2.10 4.99 -14.82
C ILE A 28 -2.86 5.70 -15.94
N SER A 29 -4.15 5.99 -15.72
CA SER A 29 -4.96 6.75 -16.67
C SER A 29 -4.40 8.16 -16.89
N GLU A 30 -4.11 8.91 -15.82
CA GLU A 30 -3.51 10.25 -15.89
C GLU A 30 -2.17 10.20 -16.64
N TYR A 31 -1.31 9.25 -16.29
CA TYR A 31 -0.01 9.06 -16.93
C TYR A 31 -0.10 8.80 -18.45
N VAL A 32 -0.98 7.87 -18.87
CA VAL A 32 -1.15 7.56 -20.30
C VAL A 32 -1.80 8.72 -21.05
N CYS A 33 -2.78 9.39 -20.45
CA CYS A 33 -3.42 10.57 -21.06
C CYS A 33 -2.41 11.71 -21.26
N ASN A 34 -1.62 12.01 -20.23
CA ASN A 34 -0.54 13.01 -20.29
C ASN A 34 0.51 12.63 -21.35
N ALA A 35 0.82 11.34 -21.47
CA ALA A 35 1.78 10.86 -22.45
C ALA A 35 1.29 11.05 -23.90
N ILE A 36 0.01 10.74 -24.17
CA ILE A 36 -0.63 10.98 -25.45
C ILE A 36 -0.69 12.49 -25.75
N GLU A 37 -1.05 13.31 -24.76
CA GLU A 37 -1.10 14.77 -24.94
C GLU A 37 0.28 15.35 -25.24
N LYS A 38 1.32 14.90 -24.54
CA LYS A 38 2.71 15.32 -24.77
C LYS A 38 3.18 14.94 -26.16
N ALA A 39 2.96 13.69 -26.58
CA ALA A 39 3.33 13.23 -27.92
C ALA A 39 2.57 13.99 -29.03
N ASN A 40 1.30 14.35 -28.80
CA ASN A 40 0.53 15.20 -29.69
C ASN A 40 1.10 16.62 -29.79
N LYS A 41 1.48 17.24 -28.65
CA LYS A 41 2.09 18.58 -28.60
C LYS A 41 3.43 18.63 -29.30
N ASP A 42 4.22 17.58 -29.17
CA ASP A 42 5.57 17.49 -29.75
C ASP A 42 5.57 17.09 -31.23
N GLY A 43 4.39 16.79 -31.80
CA GLY A 43 4.27 16.40 -33.21
C GLY A 43 4.93 15.06 -33.52
N ALA A 44 4.92 14.13 -32.56
CA ALA A 44 5.48 12.80 -32.72
C ALA A 44 4.87 12.04 -33.90
N LYS A 45 5.63 11.10 -34.50
CA LYS A 45 5.12 10.31 -35.63
C LYS A 45 4.11 9.27 -35.20
N LEU A 46 4.27 8.74 -34.00
CA LEU A 46 3.34 7.83 -33.32
C LEU A 46 3.73 7.72 -31.84
N ILE A 47 2.82 7.18 -31.03
CA ILE A 47 3.09 6.74 -29.66
C ILE A 47 2.80 5.25 -29.51
N ILE A 48 3.75 4.53 -28.91
CA ILE A 48 3.64 3.13 -28.51
C ILE A 48 3.19 3.06 -27.06
N ILE A 49 2.09 2.35 -26.79
CA ILE A 49 1.70 1.91 -25.45
C ILE A 49 2.21 0.48 -25.30
N LYS A 50 3.38 0.31 -24.67
CA LYS A 50 3.86 -1.01 -24.25
C LYS A 50 2.99 -1.48 -23.08
N MET A 51 2.38 -2.65 -23.18
CA MET A 51 1.34 -3.09 -22.24
C MET A 51 1.59 -4.49 -21.70
N ASP A 52 1.59 -4.57 -20.37
CA ASP A 52 1.32 -5.77 -19.58
C ASP A 52 0.37 -5.39 -18.44
N THR A 53 -0.91 -5.77 -18.58
CA THR A 53 -1.92 -5.45 -17.58
C THR A 53 -2.94 -6.58 -17.40
N PRO A 54 -3.25 -6.94 -16.14
CA PRO A 54 -4.35 -7.84 -15.83
C PRO A 54 -5.74 -7.20 -15.95
N GLY A 55 -5.83 -5.90 -16.25
CA GLY A 55 -7.08 -5.13 -16.26
C GLY A 55 -7.13 -4.08 -15.17
N GLY A 56 -8.31 -3.55 -14.86
CA GLY A 56 -8.48 -2.52 -13.84
C GLY A 56 -9.85 -1.84 -13.90
N LEU A 57 -9.91 -0.59 -13.48
CA LEU A 57 -11.15 0.17 -13.28
C LEU A 57 -11.74 0.67 -14.61
N ASP A 58 -13.06 0.56 -14.77
CA ASP A 58 -13.78 0.95 -15.99
C ASP A 58 -13.61 2.43 -16.34
N GLU A 59 -13.75 3.34 -15.37
CA GLU A 59 -13.60 4.78 -15.59
C GLU A 59 -12.19 5.18 -16.06
N ALA A 60 -11.17 4.57 -15.45
CA ALA A 60 -9.77 4.78 -15.83
C ALA A 60 -9.49 4.30 -17.25
N MET A 61 -10.02 3.12 -17.61
CA MET A 61 -9.97 2.56 -18.96
C MET A 61 -10.68 3.44 -19.99
N ARG A 62 -11.90 3.88 -19.70
CA ARG A 62 -12.67 4.76 -20.60
C ARG A 62 -11.99 6.10 -20.82
N SER A 63 -11.33 6.64 -19.80
CA SER A 63 -10.55 7.88 -19.91
C SER A 63 -9.36 7.71 -20.86
N ILE A 64 -8.62 6.61 -20.75
CA ILE A 64 -7.54 6.26 -21.70
C ILE A 64 -8.12 6.10 -23.11
N ASN A 65 -9.22 5.35 -23.28
CA ASN A 65 -9.83 5.15 -24.59
C ASN A 65 -10.25 6.47 -25.23
N LYS A 66 -10.85 7.39 -24.46
CA LYS A 66 -11.19 8.74 -24.96
C LYS A 66 -9.95 9.50 -25.43
N ALA A 67 -8.85 9.45 -24.67
CA ALA A 67 -7.59 10.08 -25.07
C ALA A 67 -7.00 9.45 -26.35
N ILE A 68 -7.10 8.14 -26.50
CA ILE A 68 -6.69 7.42 -27.71
C ILE A 68 -7.53 7.84 -28.91
N LEU A 69 -8.85 7.85 -28.76
CA LEU A 69 -9.79 8.24 -29.82
C LEU A 69 -9.59 9.69 -30.25
N ALA A 70 -9.24 10.59 -29.32
CA ALA A 70 -8.99 12.01 -29.59
C ALA A 70 -7.54 12.31 -30.06
N SER A 71 -6.68 11.29 -30.18
CA SER A 71 -5.27 11.49 -30.50
C SER A 71 -5.08 11.99 -31.94
N LYS A 72 -4.20 13.00 -32.10
CA LYS A 72 -3.83 13.56 -33.41
C LYS A 72 -2.75 12.74 -34.12
N ILE A 73 -2.08 11.86 -33.39
CA ILE A 73 -1.06 10.95 -33.88
C ILE A 73 -1.51 9.50 -33.71
N PRO A 74 -0.97 8.55 -34.51
CA PRO A 74 -1.22 7.12 -34.31
C PRO A 74 -0.83 6.66 -32.91
N VAL A 75 -1.75 5.95 -32.27
CA VAL A 75 -1.52 5.23 -31.00
C VAL A 75 -1.49 3.74 -31.30
N VAL A 76 -0.37 3.10 -30.99
CA VAL A 76 -0.17 1.66 -31.19
C VAL A 76 -0.03 0.99 -29.83
N THR A 77 -0.91 0.04 -29.52
CA THR A 77 -0.72 -0.81 -28.33
C THR A 77 0.16 -1.98 -28.70
N TYR A 78 1.24 -2.21 -27.95
CA TYR A 78 2.14 -3.35 -28.11
C TYR A 78 2.16 -4.19 -26.83
N ILE A 79 1.56 -5.38 -26.90
CA ILE A 79 1.54 -6.33 -25.77
C ILE A 79 2.89 -7.03 -25.72
N TYR A 80 3.74 -6.64 -24.76
CA TYR A 80 5.16 -6.98 -24.69
C TYR A 80 5.71 -6.74 -23.27
N PRO A 81 6.69 -7.51 -22.76
CA PRO A 81 7.43 -8.62 -23.40
C PRO A 81 6.63 -9.92 -23.56
N GLU A 82 7.29 -10.97 -24.05
CA GLU A 82 6.75 -12.33 -24.04
C GLU A 82 6.22 -12.70 -22.63
N GLY A 83 5.09 -13.41 -22.58
CA GLY A 83 4.38 -13.73 -21.33
C GLY A 83 3.45 -12.62 -20.80
N SER A 84 3.50 -11.43 -21.38
CA SER A 84 2.61 -10.32 -21.03
C SER A 84 1.18 -10.55 -21.50
N ARG A 85 0.25 -9.75 -20.95
CA ARG A 85 -1.17 -9.82 -21.29
C ARG A 85 -1.82 -8.45 -21.41
N ALA A 86 -2.86 -8.35 -22.22
CA ALA A 86 -3.83 -7.26 -22.19
C ALA A 86 -5.21 -7.83 -21.83
N THR A 87 -5.42 -8.02 -20.53
CA THR A 87 -6.65 -8.63 -20.01
C THR A 87 -7.64 -7.55 -19.58
N SER A 88 -8.95 -7.83 -19.74
CA SER A 88 -10.03 -6.96 -19.27
C SER A 88 -9.86 -5.53 -19.79
N ALA A 89 -9.72 -4.52 -18.93
CA ALA A 89 -9.47 -3.13 -19.31
C ALA A 89 -8.35 -2.96 -20.34
N GLY A 90 -7.28 -3.77 -20.28
CA GLY A 90 -6.18 -3.75 -21.26
C GLY A 90 -6.65 -4.08 -22.68
N ALA A 91 -7.55 -5.06 -22.83
CA ALA A 91 -8.11 -5.41 -24.13
C ALA A 91 -8.97 -4.28 -24.71
N PHE A 92 -9.73 -3.55 -23.88
CA PHE A 92 -10.48 -2.37 -24.33
C PHE A 92 -9.54 -1.26 -24.82
N ILE A 93 -8.43 -1.01 -24.12
CA ILE A 93 -7.41 -0.02 -24.50
C ILE A 93 -6.74 -0.41 -25.82
N ALA A 94 -6.39 -1.68 -25.98
CA ALA A 94 -5.86 -2.20 -27.23
C ALA A 94 -6.88 -2.02 -28.36
N MET A 95 -8.14 -2.42 -28.16
CA MET A 95 -9.20 -2.33 -29.16
C MET A 95 -9.57 -0.88 -29.54
N ALA A 96 -9.34 0.10 -28.66
CA ALA A 96 -9.46 1.52 -28.98
C ALA A 96 -8.28 2.07 -29.81
N SER A 97 -7.09 1.47 -29.66
CA SER A 97 -5.86 1.89 -30.34
C SER A 97 -5.99 1.81 -31.86
N HIS A 98 -5.20 2.63 -32.55
CA HIS A 98 -5.20 2.66 -34.00
C HIS A 98 -4.64 1.36 -34.58
N LEU A 99 -3.60 0.82 -33.94
CA LEU A 99 -3.03 -0.47 -34.26
C LEU A 99 -2.73 -1.25 -32.98
N ILE A 100 -2.74 -2.58 -33.09
CA ILE A 100 -2.37 -3.51 -32.03
C ILE A 100 -1.30 -4.45 -32.57
N ALA A 101 -0.23 -4.58 -31.79
CA ALA A 101 0.81 -5.57 -31.99
C ALA A 101 0.94 -6.46 -30.75
N MET A 102 1.35 -7.71 -30.95
CA MET A 102 1.59 -8.66 -29.87
C MET A 102 2.95 -9.33 -30.02
N ALA A 103 3.66 -9.53 -28.92
CA ALA A 103 4.81 -10.42 -28.89
C ALA A 103 4.35 -11.89 -28.89
N PRO A 104 5.16 -12.83 -29.40
CA PRO A 104 4.89 -14.25 -29.22
C PRO A 104 4.70 -14.61 -27.73
N GLY A 105 3.81 -15.56 -27.43
CA GLY A 105 3.53 -15.97 -26.05
C GLY A 105 2.74 -14.96 -25.20
N THR A 106 2.17 -13.91 -25.81
CA THR A 106 1.26 -12.97 -25.13
C THR A 106 -0.20 -13.29 -25.37
N SER A 107 -1.10 -12.67 -24.59
CA SER A 107 -2.56 -12.87 -24.68
C SER A 107 -3.37 -11.58 -24.62
N ILE A 108 -4.56 -11.58 -25.23
CA ILE A 108 -5.53 -10.48 -25.21
C ILE A 108 -6.95 -11.02 -24.99
N GLY A 109 -7.77 -10.36 -24.18
CA GLY A 109 -9.19 -10.70 -23.98
C GLY A 109 -9.58 -10.82 -22.50
N ALA A 110 -10.42 -11.81 -22.19
CA ALA A 110 -11.00 -12.02 -20.85
C ALA A 110 -11.63 -10.74 -20.27
N CYS A 111 -12.64 -10.24 -20.99
CA CYS A 111 -13.28 -8.94 -20.78
C CYS A 111 -14.55 -8.99 -19.94
N HIS A 112 -14.89 -10.13 -19.34
CA HIS A 112 -16.10 -10.26 -18.54
C HIS A 112 -16.06 -9.33 -17.32
N PRO A 113 -17.08 -8.46 -17.11
CA PRO A 113 -17.09 -7.55 -15.97
C PRO A 113 -17.22 -8.31 -14.64
N VAL A 114 -16.49 -7.83 -13.63
CA VAL A 114 -16.56 -8.37 -12.27
C VAL A 114 -16.73 -7.22 -11.28
N ALA A 115 -17.53 -7.43 -10.23
CA ALA A 115 -17.62 -6.47 -9.13
C ALA A 115 -16.39 -6.55 -8.24
N LEU A 116 -16.00 -5.40 -7.68
CA LEU A 116 -14.98 -5.35 -6.65
C LEU A 116 -15.54 -5.84 -5.30
N GLY A 117 -15.40 -7.14 -5.04
CA GLY A 117 -15.48 -7.76 -3.72
C GLY A 117 -16.85 -7.91 -3.06
N THR A 118 -17.94 -7.58 -3.76
CA THR A 118 -19.27 -8.14 -3.45
C THR A 118 -19.69 -9.05 -4.59
N GLN A 119 -20.39 -10.15 -4.29
CA GLN A 119 -21.10 -10.87 -5.35
C GLN A 119 -22.14 -9.92 -5.95
N MET A 120 -21.97 -9.62 -7.22
CA MET A 120 -22.92 -8.80 -7.96
C MET A 120 -24.15 -9.66 -8.25
N ASP A 121 -25.35 -9.12 -8.04
CA ASP A 121 -26.57 -9.82 -8.44
C ASP A 121 -26.51 -10.15 -9.94
N SER A 122 -27.03 -11.31 -10.30
CA SER A 122 -27.07 -11.85 -11.66
C SER A 122 -27.63 -10.86 -12.68
N ILE A 123 -28.63 -10.05 -12.30
CA ILE A 123 -29.22 -9.01 -13.14
C ILE A 123 -28.21 -7.89 -13.41
N MET A 124 -27.47 -7.46 -12.38
CA MET A 124 -26.45 -6.42 -12.50
C MET A 124 -25.25 -6.88 -13.33
N VAL A 125 -24.78 -8.13 -13.14
CA VAL A 125 -23.72 -8.72 -13.99
C VAL A 125 -24.16 -8.74 -15.45
N LYS A 126 -25.39 -9.17 -15.71
CA LYS A 126 -25.93 -9.20 -17.07
C LYS A 126 -26.02 -7.80 -17.68
N LYS A 127 -26.45 -6.78 -16.92
CA LYS A 127 -26.46 -5.38 -17.39
C LYS A 127 -25.05 -4.87 -17.70
N ALA A 128 -24.09 -5.10 -16.80
CA ALA A 128 -22.70 -4.69 -16.99
C ALA A 128 -22.05 -5.41 -18.18
N ALA A 129 -22.29 -6.72 -18.35
CA ALA A 129 -21.80 -7.48 -19.49
C ALA A 129 -22.37 -6.99 -20.82
N ASN A 130 -23.66 -6.64 -20.87
CA ASN A 130 -24.27 -6.07 -22.08
C ASN A 130 -23.68 -4.70 -22.43
N ASP A 131 -23.47 -3.82 -21.45
CA ASP A 131 -22.82 -2.52 -21.68
C ASP A 131 -21.38 -2.69 -22.17
N ALA A 132 -20.60 -3.53 -21.49
CA ALA A 132 -19.21 -3.82 -21.86
C ALA A 132 -19.11 -4.44 -23.26
N ALA A 133 -20.02 -5.36 -23.61
CA ALA A 133 -20.06 -5.98 -24.93
C ALA A 133 -20.43 -4.96 -26.02
N ALA A 134 -21.44 -4.12 -25.78
CA ALA A 134 -21.80 -3.04 -26.70
C ALA A 134 -20.62 -2.09 -26.93
N TYR A 135 -19.93 -1.72 -25.85
CA TYR A 135 -18.77 -0.84 -25.94
C TYR A 135 -17.60 -1.46 -26.70
N LEU A 136 -17.20 -2.69 -26.37
CA LEU A 136 -16.08 -3.35 -27.08
C LEU A 136 -16.40 -3.61 -28.56
N LYS A 137 -17.65 -3.96 -28.87
CA LYS A 137 -18.14 -4.09 -30.25
C LYS A 137 -18.03 -2.77 -31.01
N SER A 138 -18.43 -1.65 -30.39
CA SER A 138 -18.32 -0.32 -31.02
C SER A 138 -16.86 0.06 -31.34
N LEU A 139 -15.92 -0.26 -30.45
CA LEU A 139 -14.49 -0.05 -30.70
C LEU A 139 -13.97 -0.95 -31.82
N ALA A 140 -14.40 -2.22 -31.84
CA ALA A 140 -14.04 -3.16 -32.90
C ALA A 140 -14.55 -2.68 -34.26
N GLU A 141 -15.81 -2.26 -34.36
CA GLU A 141 -16.41 -1.73 -35.58
C GLU A 141 -15.69 -0.47 -36.07
N LEU A 142 -15.44 0.48 -35.16
CA LEU A 142 -14.73 1.72 -35.46
C LEU A 142 -13.33 1.46 -36.06
N ARG A 143 -12.65 0.39 -35.62
CA ARG A 143 -11.29 0.03 -36.05
C ARG A 143 -11.25 -1.07 -37.11
N GLY A 144 -12.39 -1.57 -37.56
CA GLY A 144 -12.47 -2.66 -38.55
C GLY A 144 -11.96 -4.01 -38.04
N ARG A 145 -12.02 -4.23 -36.72
CA ARG A 145 -11.61 -5.47 -36.05
C ARG A 145 -12.79 -6.43 -35.88
N ASN A 146 -12.48 -7.65 -35.45
CA ASN A 146 -13.48 -8.70 -35.30
C ASN A 146 -14.52 -8.42 -34.19
N ILE A 147 -15.71 -7.99 -34.64
CA ILE A 147 -16.86 -7.68 -33.78
C ILE A 147 -17.35 -8.94 -33.03
N LYS A 148 -17.29 -10.13 -33.65
CA LYS A 148 -17.74 -11.35 -32.99
C LYS A 148 -16.78 -11.76 -31.88
N TRP A 149 -15.47 -11.61 -32.09
CA TRP A 149 -14.49 -11.81 -31.03
C TRP A 149 -14.73 -10.87 -29.86
N ALA A 150 -14.99 -9.58 -30.11
CA ALA A 150 -15.28 -8.60 -29.06
C ALA A 150 -16.47 -9.02 -28.19
N GLU A 151 -17.52 -9.57 -28.79
CA GLU A 151 -18.68 -10.11 -28.07
C GLU A 151 -18.31 -11.32 -27.19
N LEU A 152 -17.58 -12.30 -27.76
CA LEU A 152 -17.15 -13.50 -27.05
C LEU A 152 -16.15 -13.19 -25.93
N ALA A 153 -15.28 -12.21 -26.12
CA ALA A 153 -14.33 -11.76 -25.12
C ALA A 153 -15.04 -11.27 -23.84
N VAL A 154 -16.24 -10.69 -23.97
CA VAL A 154 -17.04 -10.22 -22.84
C VAL A 154 -17.95 -11.32 -22.28
N PHE A 155 -18.79 -11.96 -23.12
CA PHE A 155 -19.79 -12.90 -22.61
C PHE A 155 -19.20 -14.26 -22.19
N GLU A 156 -18.17 -14.73 -22.88
CA GLU A 156 -17.54 -16.04 -22.63
C GLU A 156 -16.14 -15.90 -22.02
N ALA A 157 -15.70 -14.68 -21.69
CA ALA A 157 -14.35 -14.39 -21.23
C ALA A 157 -13.26 -14.91 -22.20
N LYS A 158 -13.55 -14.97 -23.51
CA LYS A 158 -12.59 -15.45 -24.52
C LYS A 158 -11.27 -14.68 -24.42
N SER A 159 -10.18 -15.41 -24.39
CA SER A 159 -8.81 -14.89 -24.45
C SER A 159 -8.09 -15.56 -25.61
N SER A 160 -7.32 -14.79 -26.37
CA SER A 160 -6.64 -15.27 -27.57
C SER A 160 -5.14 -15.06 -27.45
N SER A 161 -4.37 -16.05 -27.89
CA SER A 161 -2.93 -15.93 -28.11
C SER A 161 -2.63 -14.98 -29.28
N ALA A 162 -1.39 -14.51 -29.39
CA ALA A 162 -0.97 -13.62 -30.49
C ALA A 162 -1.32 -14.17 -31.88
N THR A 163 -1.13 -15.47 -32.13
CA THR A 163 -1.40 -16.12 -33.41
C THR A 163 -2.89 -16.24 -33.72
N GLU A 164 -3.70 -16.61 -32.73
CA GLU A 164 -5.16 -16.67 -32.85
C GLU A 164 -5.73 -15.27 -33.08
N ALA A 165 -5.27 -14.28 -32.31
CA ALA A 165 -5.71 -12.90 -32.41
C ALA A 165 -5.42 -12.31 -33.80
N LEU A 166 -4.26 -12.62 -34.39
CA LEU A 166 -3.92 -12.20 -35.75
C LEU A 166 -4.83 -12.88 -36.78
N LYS A 167 -5.00 -14.20 -36.68
CA LYS A 167 -5.85 -15.00 -37.58
C LYS A 167 -7.31 -14.52 -37.54
N GLU A 168 -7.81 -14.18 -36.36
CA GLU A 168 -9.17 -13.71 -36.14
C GLU A 168 -9.35 -12.22 -36.45
N LYS A 169 -8.32 -11.48 -36.86
CA LYS A 169 -8.37 -10.02 -37.11
C LYS A 169 -8.74 -9.20 -35.87
N VAL A 170 -8.20 -9.60 -34.72
CA VAL A 170 -8.24 -8.83 -33.47
C VAL A 170 -7.06 -7.87 -33.41
N ILE A 171 -5.90 -8.27 -33.93
CA ILE A 171 -4.67 -7.47 -33.99
C ILE A 171 -4.17 -7.39 -35.44
N GLU A 172 -3.24 -6.47 -35.68
CA GLU A 172 -2.65 -6.26 -37.00
C GLU A 172 -1.24 -6.86 -37.15
N TYR A 173 -0.49 -6.98 -36.06
CA TYR A 173 0.92 -7.40 -36.11
C TYR A 173 1.31 -8.36 -35.00
N ILE A 174 2.25 -9.25 -35.32
CA ILE A 174 3.07 -9.97 -34.33
C ILE A 174 4.51 -9.50 -34.53
N ALA A 175 5.18 -9.12 -33.46
CA ALA A 175 6.57 -8.65 -33.49
C ALA A 175 7.32 -9.08 -32.24
N THR A 176 8.56 -9.52 -32.38
CA THR A 176 9.43 -9.98 -31.27
C THR A 176 10.17 -8.83 -30.58
N SER A 177 10.27 -7.67 -31.23
CA SER A 177 10.92 -6.49 -30.70
C SER A 177 10.21 -5.21 -31.14
N LEU A 178 10.51 -4.12 -30.43
CA LEU A 178 10.01 -2.80 -30.80
C LEU A 178 10.57 -2.36 -32.15
N GLU A 179 11.83 -2.69 -32.44
CA GLU A 179 12.48 -2.41 -33.72
C GLU A 179 11.76 -3.10 -34.88
N GLU A 180 11.46 -4.39 -34.76
CA GLU A 180 10.72 -5.16 -35.77
C GLU A 180 9.31 -4.59 -36.00
N LEU A 181 8.64 -4.18 -34.92
CA LEU A 181 7.34 -3.53 -35.00
C LEU A 181 7.44 -2.21 -35.78
N LEU A 182 8.38 -1.34 -35.42
CA LEU A 182 8.54 -0.04 -36.08
C LEU A 182 8.91 -0.20 -37.57
N ASP A 183 9.75 -1.18 -37.91
CA ASP A 183 10.07 -1.50 -39.29
C ASP A 183 8.83 -1.98 -40.08
N SER A 184 7.95 -2.77 -39.44
CA SER A 184 6.69 -3.24 -40.04
C SER A 184 5.63 -2.13 -40.23
N LEU A 185 5.69 -1.09 -39.38
CA LEU A 185 4.79 0.07 -39.43
C LEU A 185 5.26 1.14 -40.43
N ASN A 186 6.56 1.22 -40.70
CA ASN A 186 7.11 2.24 -41.58
C ASN A 186 6.53 2.14 -43.01
N GLY A 187 6.10 3.27 -43.55
CA GLY A 187 5.46 3.37 -44.87
C GLY A 187 3.99 2.93 -44.92
N LYS A 188 3.40 2.49 -43.80
CA LYS A 188 1.98 2.12 -43.74
C LYS A 188 1.10 3.37 -43.67
N THR A 189 0.00 3.33 -44.42
CA THR A 189 -1.05 4.34 -44.33
C THR A 189 -2.20 3.81 -43.50
N ILE A 190 -2.53 4.48 -42.41
CA ILE A 190 -3.66 4.14 -41.55
C ILE A 190 -4.77 5.19 -41.64
N LYS A 191 -5.98 4.79 -41.27
CA LYS A 191 -7.11 5.71 -41.15
C LYS A 191 -7.09 6.35 -39.76
N MET A 192 -6.84 7.65 -39.73
CA MET A 192 -7.10 8.53 -38.58
C MET A 192 -8.45 9.23 -38.82
N ASP A 193 -9.02 9.93 -37.83
CA ASP A 193 -10.35 10.58 -37.92
C ASP A 193 -10.56 11.32 -39.25
N GLY A 194 -11.29 10.68 -40.16
CA GLY A 194 -11.59 11.18 -41.51
C GLY A 194 -10.42 11.31 -42.49
N SER A 195 -9.17 11.04 -42.08
CA SER A 195 -7.97 11.29 -42.89
C SER A 195 -7.04 10.08 -42.96
N LYS A 196 -6.28 9.99 -44.05
CA LYS A 196 -5.21 8.99 -44.18
C LYS A 196 -3.93 9.55 -43.57
N TYR A 197 -3.30 8.79 -42.69
CA TYR A 197 -2.03 9.15 -42.06
C TYR A 197 -0.94 8.17 -42.48
N LEU A 198 0.14 8.69 -43.08
CA LEU A 198 1.31 7.90 -43.44
C LEU A 198 2.29 7.84 -42.26
N ILE A 199 2.53 6.64 -41.74
CA ILE A 199 3.58 6.41 -40.74
C ILE A 199 4.93 6.47 -41.47
N SER A 200 5.64 7.59 -41.33
CA SER A 200 6.96 7.79 -41.91
C SER A 200 8.02 7.85 -40.82
N LEU A 201 8.76 6.75 -40.67
CA LEU A 201 9.84 6.58 -39.71
C LEU A 201 11.16 6.52 -40.49
N GLN A 202 11.81 7.67 -40.68
CA GLN A 202 13.13 7.71 -41.32
C GLN A 202 14.20 7.34 -40.28
N LYS A 203 15.03 6.34 -40.59
CA LYS A 203 16.20 6.01 -39.77
C LYS A 203 17.27 7.09 -39.95
N PRO A 204 17.93 7.57 -38.88
CA PRO A 204 17.69 7.20 -37.47
C PRO A 204 16.46 7.91 -36.89
N TYR A 205 15.52 7.14 -36.34
CA TYR A 205 14.43 7.67 -35.51
C TYR A 205 14.86 7.66 -34.04
N GLU A 206 14.24 8.51 -33.23
CA GLU A 206 14.50 8.59 -31.78
C GLU A 206 13.30 8.02 -31.03
N ILE A 207 13.55 7.06 -30.14
CA ILE A 207 12.52 6.52 -29.24
C ILE A 207 12.60 7.28 -27.91
N LYS A 208 11.61 8.15 -27.67
CA LYS A 208 11.48 8.92 -26.43
C LYS A 208 10.52 8.21 -25.47
N GLU A 209 11.08 7.62 -24.43
CA GLU A 209 10.27 7.05 -23.35
C GLU A 209 9.77 8.16 -22.41
N ILE A 210 8.45 8.33 -22.37
CA ILE A 210 7.80 9.17 -21.36
C ILE A 210 7.82 8.35 -20.08
N LYS A 211 8.46 8.89 -19.04
CA LYS A 211 8.45 8.32 -17.69
C LYS A 211 7.41 9.00 -16.84
N MET A 212 6.87 8.27 -15.87
CA MET A 212 5.97 8.83 -14.87
C MET A 212 6.63 10.00 -14.14
N SER A 213 5.89 11.09 -13.97
CA SER A 213 6.24 12.20 -13.10
C SER A 213 6.31 11.75 -11.64
N PHE A 214 6.92 12.57 -10.78
CA PHE A 214 6.97 12.29 -9.34
C PHE A 214 5.56 12.11 -8.75
N ARG A 215 4.62 12.97 -9.16
CA ARG A 215 3.22 12.91 -8.73
C ARG A 215 2.59 11.57 -9.13
N GLU A 216 2.68 11.17 -10.39
CA GLU A 216 2.10 9.91 -10.87
C GLU A 216 2.74 8.68 -10.21
N LYS A 217 4.05 8.71 -9.95
CA LYS A 217 4.75 7.68 -9.18
C LYS A 217 4.19 7.58 -7.75
N LEU A 218 4.05 8.71 -7.08
CA LEU A 218 3.49 8.78 -5.73
C LEU A 218 2.06 8.25 -5.71
N LEU A 219 1.22 8.67 -6.66
CA LEU A 219 -0.17 8.21 -6.77
C LEU A 219 -0.25 6.68 -7.01
N THR A 220 0.60 6.15 -7.88
CA THR A 220 0.67 4.70 -8.14
C THR A 220 1.12 3.90 -6.92
N ILE A 221 2.09 4.43 -6.16
CA ILE A 221 2.51 3.87 -4.86
C ILE A 221 1.33 3.86 -3.89
N LEU A 222 0.58 4.96 -3.80
CA LEU A 222 -0.58 5.08 -2.92
C LEU A 222 -1.77 4.19 -3.37
N SER A 223 -1.87 3.83 -4.66
CA SER A 223 -2.88 2.88 -5.15
C SER A 223 -2.54 1.42 -4.84
N ASN A 224 -1.40 1.11 -4.20
CA ASN A 224 -1.07 -0.27 -3.80
C ASN A 224 -1.72 -0.62 -2.44
N PRO A 225 -2.57 -1.65 -2.36
CA PRO A 225 -3.25 -2.04 -1.11
C PRO A 225 -2.28 -2.34 0.05
N ASN A 226 -1.11 -2.92 -0.23
CA ASN A 226 -0.11 -3.21 0.80
C ASN A 226 0.47 -1.91 1.39
N ILE A 227 0.72 -0.92 0.54
CA ILE A 227 1.29 0.36 0.96
C ILE A 227 0.24 1.16 1.73
N ALA A 228 -1.01 1.18 1.25
CA ALA A 228 -2.13 1.77 1.97
C ALA A 228 -2.29 1.16 3.37
N TYR A 229 -2.20 -0.17 3.48
CA TYR A 229 -2.26 -0.88 4.75
C TYR A 229 -1.07 -0.54 5.68
N ILE A 230 0.17 -0.51 5.15
CA ILE A 230 1.35 -0.13 5.95
C ILE A 230 1.22 1.30 6.47
N LEU A 231 0.81 2.25 5.62
CA LEU A 231 0.59 3.65 6.01
C LEU A 231 -0.49 3.75 7.09
N LEU A 232 -1.57 2.98 6.96
CA LEU A 232 -2.65 2.94 7.96
C LEU A 232 -2.13 2.42 9.31
N VAL A 233 -1.43 1.29 9.32
CA VAL A 233 -0.85 0.70 10.53
C VAL A 233 0.20 1.62 11.18
N LEU A 234 1.14 2.16 10.40
CA LEU A 234 2.13 3.12 10.90
C LEU A 234 1.48 4.40 11.43
N GLY A 235 0.44 4.86 10.75
CA GLY A 235 -0.36 6.00 11.18
C GLY A 235 -0.96 5.79 12.57
N PHE A 236 -1.55 4.62 12.77
CA PHE A 236 -2.10 4.21 14.05
C PHE A 236 -1.05 4.02 15.13
N TYR A 237 0.10 3.42 14.83
CA TYR A 237 1.21 3.32 15.78
C TYR A 237 1.76 4.70 16.18
N GLY A 238 1.89 5.63 15.24
CA GLY A 238 2.32 7.00 15.53
C GLY A 238 1.39 7.71 16.50
N LEU A 239 0.07 7.57 16.30
CA LEU A 239 -0.93 8.08 17.25
C LEU A 239 -0.85 7.37 18.61
N PHE A 240 -0.71 6.04 18.63
CA PHE A 240 -0.57 5.27 19.87
C PHE A 240 0.63 5.76 20.69
N PHE A 241 1.81 5.89 20.07
CA PHE A 241 3.02 6.33 20.78
C PHE A 241 2.93 7.77 21.31
N GLU A 242 2.28 8.68 20.57
CA GLU A 242 2.04 10.05 21.02
C GLU A 242 1.08 10.09 22.21
N LEU A 243 0.00 9.29 22.19
CA LEU A 243 -0.97 9.21 23.28
C LEU A 243 -0.38 8.56 24.54
N SER A 244 0.46 7.54 24.38
CA SER A 244 1.13 6.87 25.50
C SER A 244 2.30 7.68 26.07
N ASN A 245 2.92 8.56 25.28
CA ASN A 245 4.03 9.41 25.71
C ASN A 245 3.76 10.87 25.33
N PRO A 246 2.88 11.56 26.06
CA PRO A 246 2.54 12.95 25.75
C PRO A 246 3.80 13.83 25.68
N GLY A 247 3.96 14.57 24.59
CA GLY A 247 5.07 15.50 24.40
C GLY A 247 6.22 15.00 23.52
N ALA A 248 6.14 13.78 22.99
CA ALA A 248 7.11 13.28 22.00
C ALA A 248 7.03 14.03 20.66
N ILE A 249 5.83 14.48 20.24
CA ILE A 249 5.46 15.24 19.03
C ILE A 249 5.78 14.51 17.71
N PHE A 250 6.99 13.99 17.56
CA PHE A 250 7.48 13.31 16.37
C PHE A 250 6.62 12.10 15.97
N PRO A 251 6.26 11.16 16.87
CA PRO A 251 5.37 10.05 16.54
C PRO A 251 3.99 10.53 16.08
N GLY A 252 3.44 11.56 16.73
CA GLY A 252 2.15 12.14 16.35
C GLY A 252 2.16 12.76 14.95
N VAL A 253 3.20 13.52 14.59
CA VAL A 253 3.34 14.14 13.26
C VAL A 253 3.49 13.07 12.16
N VAL A 254 4.41 12.12 12.36
CA VAL A 254 4.64 11.04 11.39
C VAL A 254 3.37 10.18 11.25
N GLY A 255 2.74 9.84 12.37
CA GLY A 255 1.49 9.10 12.40
C GLY A 255 0.36 9.80 11.64
N SER A 256 0.19 11.10 11.86
CA SER A 256 -0.84 11.91 11.20
C SER A 256 -0.63 11.99 9.68
N ILE A 257 0.61 12.21 9.23
CA ILE A 257 0.94 12.22 7.78
C ILE A 257 0.63 10.85 7.16
N CYS A 258 1.06 9.77 7.82
CA CYS A 258 0.77 8.41 7.37
C CYS A 258 -0.73 8.14 7.29
N LEU A 259 -1.54 8.61 8.25
CA LEU A 259 -3.00 8.48 8.21
C LEU A 259 -3.63 9.28 7.08
N ILE A 260 -3.21 10.52 6.83
CA ILE A 260 -3.74 11.33 5.73
C ILE A 260 -3.47 10.63 4.39
N LEU A 261 -2.25 10.14 4.19
CA LEU A 261 -1.88 9.38 2.98
C LEU A 261 -2.65 8.06 2.88
N ALA A 262 -2.83 7.35 3.99
CA ALA A 262 -3.63 6.14 4.04
C ALA A 262 -5.09 6.43 3.65
N PHE A 263 -5.72 7.47 4.20
CA PHE A 263 -7.10 7.84 3.85
C PHE A 263 -7.24 8.21 2.36
N TYR A 264 -6.26 8.90 1.78
CA TYR A 264 -6.23 9.13 0.34
C TYR A 264 -6.20 7.82 -0.45
N SER A 265 -5.35 6.86 -0.05
CA SER A 265 -5.33 5.52 -0.65
C SER A 265 -6.67 4.79 -0.50
N LEU A 266 -7.27 4.84 0.69
CA LEU A 266 -8.55 4.21 1.02
C LEU A 266 -9.71 4.77 0.17
N GLN A 267 -9.65 6.02 -0.28
CA GLN A 267 -10.64 6.58 -1.19
C GLN A 267 -10.58 5.94 -2.59
N THR A 268 -9.37 5.61 -3.06
CA THR A 268 -9.16 5.02 -4.39
C THR A 268 -9.36 3.51 -4.43
N LEU A 269 -9.32 2.86 -3.27
CA LEU A 269 -9.40 1.41 -3.11
C LEU A 269 -10.80 1.00 -2.65
N PRO A 270 -11.28 -0.19 -3.02
CA PRO A 270 -12.58 -0.71 -2.59
C PRO A 270 -12.53 -1.13 -1.10
N VAL A 271 -12.65 -0.18 -0.17
CA VAL A 271 -12.53 -0.44 1.27
C VAL A 271 -13.80 -1.07 1.84
N SER A 272 -13.61 -2.02 2.77
CA SER A 272 -14.68 -2.53 3.61
C SER A 272 -14.77 -1.72 4.89
N TYR A 273 -15.88 -1.01 5.10
CA TYR A 273 -16.10 -0.26 6.34
C TYR A 273 -16.07 -1.14 7.59
N ALA A 274 -16.47 -2.41 7.49
CA ALA A 274 -16.36 -3.37 8.59
C ALA A 274 -14.89 -3.68 8.95
N GLY A 275 -14.03 -3.88 7.95
CA GLY A 275 -12.60 -4.12 8.16
C GLY A 275 -11.90 -2.90 8.77
N LEU A 276 -12.23 -1.71 8.26
CA LEU A 276 -11.73 -0.45 8.81
C LEU A 276 -12.19 -0.23 10.27
N ALA A 277 -13.47 -0.48 10.56
CA ALA A 277 -14.01 -0.35 11.92
C ALA A 277 -13.32 -1.31 12.91
N LEU A 278 -13.03 -2.55 12.49
CA LEU A 278 -12.29 -3.51 13.30
C LEU A 278 -10.84 -3.07 13.57
N LEU A 279 -10.17 -2.45 12.60
CA LEU A 279 -8.84 -1.87 12.82
C LEU A 279 -8.88 -0.71 13.81
N VAL A 280 -9.85 0.20 13.67
CA VAL A 280 -10.07 1.30 14.63
C VAL A 280 -10.34 0.75 16.03
N LEU A 281 -11.21 -0.27 16.13
CA LEU A 281 -11.49 -0.97 17.39
C LEU A 281 -10.22 -1.57 18.00
N ALA A 282 -9.37 -2.22 17.20
CA ALA A 282 -8.12 -2.81 17.68
C ALA A 282 -7.23 -1.77 18.39
N ILE A 283 -7.11 -0.59 17.81
CA ILE A 283 -6.28 0.50 18.37
C ILE A 283 -6.90 1.05 19.64
N LEU A 284 -8.23 1.25 19.64
CA LEU A 284 -8.93 1.69 20.85
C LEU A 284 -8.68 0.70 21.99
N LEU A 285 -8.77 -0.61 21.73
CA LEU A 285 -8.50 -1.64 22.73
C LEU A 285 -7.03 -1.60 23.21
N PHE A 286 -6.07 -1.42 22.30
CA PHE A 286 -4.65 -1.27 22.66
C PHE A 286 -4.36 -0.01 23.49
N VAL A 287 -4.98 1.12 23.15
CA VAL A 287 -4.85 2.36 23.92
C VAL A 287 -5.49 2.19 25.30
N LEU A 288 -6.69 1.60 25.38
CA LEU A 288 -7.39 1.37 26.63
C LEU A 288 -6.64 0.42 27.57
N GLU A 289 -5.91 -0.58 27.06
CA GLU A 289 -5.04 -1.44 27.89
C GLU A 289 -3.98 -0.64 28.67
N VAL A 290 -3.51 0.49 28.14
CA VAL A 290 -2.51 1.33 28.82
C VAL A 290 -3.13 2.10 29.99
N PHE A 291 -4.42 2.42 29.91
CA PHE A 291 -5.13 3.22 30.91
C PHE A 291 -5.99 2.40 31.89
N ILE A 292 -6.32 1.15 31.53
CA ILE A 292 -7.22 0.27 32.28
C ILE A 292 -6.48 -1.02 32.63
N GLU A 293 -6.56 -1.43 33.89
CA GLU A 293 -6.04 -2.71 34.38
C GLU A 293 -6.89 -3.88 33.84
N SER A 294 -6.63 -4.30 32.60
CA SER A 294 -7.41 -5.35 31.93
C SER A 294 -6.78 -6.74 31.98
N TYR A 295 -5.57 -6.84 32.55
CA TYR A 295 -4.75 -8.06 32.58
C TYR A 295 -4.57 -8.72 31.20
N GLY A 296 -4.50 -7.92 30.13
CA GLY A 296 -4.27 -8.38 28.76
C GLY A 296 -5.52 -8.84 27.99
N ILE A 297 -6.73 -8.77 28.57
CA ILE A 297 -7.97 -9.13 27.86
C ILE A 297 -8.21 -8.19 26.68
N LEU A 298 -8.00 -6.88 26.87
CA LEU A 298 -8.16 -5.89 25.80
C LEU A 298 -7.13 -6.10 24.70
N THR A 299 -5.91 -6.51 25.03
CA THR A 299 -4.87 -6.87 24.08
C THR A 299 -5.24 -8.05 23.21
N ILE A 300 -5.79 -9.12 23.79
CA ILE A 300 -6.26 -10.29 23.01
C ILE A 300 -7.39 -9.86 22.06
N GLY A 301 -8.37 -9.10 22.56
CA GLY A 301 -9.44 -8.55 21.73
C GLY A 301 -8.92 -7.62 20.62
N GLY A 302 -7.89 -6.84 20.92
CA GLY A 302 -7.21 -5.95 19.99
C GLY A 302 -6.50 -6.73 18.88
N ILE A 303 -5.76 -7.78 19.20
CA ILE A 303 -5.08 -8.64 18.22
C ILE A 303 -6.11 -9.34 17.31
N ILE A 304 -7.19 -9.89 17.87
CA ILE A 304 -8.25 -10.53 17.07
C ILE A 304 -8.90 -9.52 16.13
N SER A 305 -9.27 -8.34 16.66
CA SER A 305 -9.86 -7.26 15.87
C SER A 305 -8.90 -6.77 14.79
N PHE A 306 -7.60 -6.68 15.09
CA PHE A 306 -6.57 -6.29 14.15
C PHE A 306 -6.45 -7.29 12.99
N ILE A 307 -6.38 -8.59 13.29
CA ILE A 307 -6.26 -9.65 12.27
C ILE A 307 -7.50 -9.68 11.39
N LEU A 308 -8.69 -9.72 11.99
CA LEU A 308 -9.95 -9.74 11.24
C LEU A 308 -10.14 -8.46 10.42
N GLY A 309 -9.83 -7.30 11.00
CA GLY A 309 -9.87 -6.01 10.31
C GLY A 309 -8.93 -5.97 9.11
N SER A 310 -7.69 -6.45 9.27
CA SER A 310 -6.67 -6.51 8.21
C SER A 310 -7.08 -7.43 7.07
N LEU A 311 -7.64 -8.61 7.38
CA LEU A 311 -8.11 -9.57 6.38
C LEU A 311 -9.31 -9.04 5.59
N MET A 312 -10.16 -8.23 6.24
CA MET A 312 -11.39 -7.70 5.64
C MET A 312 -11.21 -6.30 5.05
N LEU A 313 -10.07 -5.63 5.21
CA LEU A 313 -9.90 -4.20 4.94
C LEU A 313 -10.25 -3.81 3.50
N PHE A 314 -9.79 -4.58 2.52
CA PHE A 314 -10.06 -4.33 1.10
C PHE A 314 -10.93 -5.43 0.49
N ARG A 315 -11.91 -4.99 -0.29
CA ARG A 315 -12.75 -5.79 -1.18
C ARG A 315 -12.04 -5.85 -2.56
N GLY A 316 -12.47 -6.70 -3.51
CA GLY A 316 -12.00 -6.56 -4.90
C GLY A 316 -11.29 -7.74 -5.55
N GLY A 317 -11.27 -8.91 -4.92
CA GLY A 317 -10.54 -10.08 -5.47
C GLY A 317 -9.03 -10.02 -5.20
N PRO A 318 -8.25 -11.02 -5.67
CA PRO A 318 -6.86 -11.25 -5.23
C PRO A 318 -5.91 -10.06 -5.46
N MET A 319 -6.20 -9.21 -6.44
CA MET A 319 -5.37 -8.05 -6.80
C MET A 319 -5.46 -6.89 -5.80
N PHE A 320 -6.61 -6.71 -5.16
CA PHE A 320 -6.86 -5.62 -4.22
C PHE A 320 -6.67 -6.05 -2.75
N GLN A 321 -6.35 -7.33 -2.52
CA GLN A 321 -6.11 -7.85 -1.18
C GLN A 321 -4.70 -7.48 -0.69
N VAL A 322 -4.59 -7.22 0.62
CA VAL A 322 -3.28 -7.15 1.28
C VAL A 322 -2.66 -8.54 1.23
N SER A 323 -1.36 -8.59 0.97
CA SER A 323 -0.56 -9.81 1.03
C SER A 323 -0.76 -10.48 2.40
N ARG A 324 -1.16 -11.75 2.39
CA ARG A 324 -1.35 -12.54 3.63
C ARG A 324 -0.07 -12.57 4.47
N SER A 325 1.09 -12.62 3.82
CA SER A 325 2.39 -12.58 4.49
C SER A 325 2.58 -11.27 5.25
N LEU A 326 2.18 -10.14 4.67
CA LEU A 326 2.28 -8.83 5.32
C LEU A 326 1.35 -8.73 6.54
N ILE A 327 0.11 -9.25 6.42
CA ILE A 327 -0.82 -9.32 7.55
C ILE A 327 -0.23 -10.16 8.69
N ILE A 328 0.28 -11.36 8.38
CA ILE A 328 0.85 -12.26 9.39
C ILE A 328 2.06 -11.62 10.08
N ILE A 329 2.98 -11.03 9.31
CA ILE A 329 4.18 -10.36 9.86
C ILE A 329 3.78 -9.20 10.76
N THR A 330 2.89 -8.31 10.29
CA THR A 330 2.44 -7.16 11.09
C THR A 330 1.66 -7.58 12.33
N ALA A 331 0.81 -8.60 12.25
CA ALA A 331 0.10 -9.15 13.40
C ALA A 331 1.04 -9.78 14.42
N LEU A 332 2.05 -10.55 13.99
CA LEU A 332 3.05 -11.15 14.87
C LEU A 332 3.90 -10.09 15.57
N ILE A 333 4.36 -9.06 14.84
CA ILE A 333 5.10 -7.94 15.43
C ILE A 333 4.24 -7.22 16.47
N THR A 334 2.99 -6.94 16.13
CA THR A 334 2.03 -6.28 17.03
C THR A 334 1.79 -7.11 18.29
N ALA A 335 1.52 -8.41 18.13
CA ALA A 335 1.30 -9.33 19.24
C ALA A 335 2.55 -9.44 20.13
N ALA A 336 3.73 -9.60 19.54
CA ALA A 336 4.99 -9.68 20.27
C ALA A 336 5.28 -8.40 21.08
N PHE A 337 5.01 -7.23 20.49
CA PHE A 337 5.17 -5.94 21.16
C PHE A 337 4.26 -5.84 22.40
N PHE A 338 2.96 -6.09 22.26
CA PHE A 338 2.04 -5.99 23.41
C PHE A 338 2.28 -7.08 24.46
N ILE A 339 2.59 -8.31 24.06
CA ILE A 339 2.98 -9.37 25.00
C ILE A 339 4.22 -8.94 25.80
N TRP A 340 5.21 -8.31 25.15
CA TRP A 340 6.39 -7.79 25.83
C TRP A 340 6.06 -6.65 26.81
N VAL A 341 5.21 -5.70 26.41
CA VAL A 341 4.74 -4.62 27.30
C VAL A 341 4.03 -5.17 28.53
N ILE A 342 3.06 -6.09 28.34
CA ILE A 342 2.34 -6.74 29.44
C ILE A 342 3.31 -7.50 30.35
N SER A 343 4.24 -8.27 29.77
CA SER A 343 5.23 -9.03 30.54
C SER A 343 6.08 -8.12 31.44
N LYS A 344 6.41 -6.91 30.98
CA LYS A 344 7.14 -5.91 31.78
C LYS A 344 6.26 -5.32 32.89
N GLY A 345 5.00 -5.00 32.60
CA GLY A 345 4.04 -4.51 33.60
C GLY A 345 3.80 -5.53 34.71
N VAL A 346 3.47 -6.77 34.33
CA VAL A 346 3.25 -7.89 35.26
C VAL A 346 4.49 -8.19 36.09
N LYS A 347 5.69 -8.21 35.47
CA LYS A 347 6.94 -8.40 36.21
C LYS A 347 7.14 -7.30 37.27
N THR A 348 6.71 -6.08 37.00
CA THR A 348 6.80 -4.96 37.95
C THR A 348 5.88 -5.14 39.15
N LEU A 349 4.70 -5.73 38.96
CA LEU A 349 3.76 -6.07 40.05
C LEU A 349 4.30 -7.17 40.98
N PHE A 350 5.18 -8.04 40.49
CA PHE A 350 5.81 -9.10 41.27
C PHE A 350 7.17 -8.69 41.88
N LEU A 351 7.66 -7.48 41.62
CA LEU A 351 8.83 -6.94 42.32
C LEU A 351 8.42 -6.47 43.71
N LYS A 352 9.19 -6.86 44.73
CA LYS A 352 8.99 -6.34 46.09
C LYS A 352 9.17 -4.81 46.08
N PRO A 353 8.28 -4.02 46.68
CA PRO A 353 8.45 -2.57 46.78
C PRO A 353 9.76 -2.24 47.50
N LEU A 354 10.66 -1.52 46.83
CA LEU A 354 11.96 -1.09 47.40
C LEU A 354 11.86 0.30 48.07
N THR A 355 10.67 0.89 48.15
CA THR A 355 10.44 2.26 48.65
C THR A 355 9.23 2.30 49.57
N GLY A 356 9.24 3.17 50.59
CA GLY A 356 8.15 3.32 51.56
C GLY A 356 8.34 2.52 52.84
N LYS A 357 7.26 2.30 53.61
CA LYS A 357 7.30 1.57 54.89
C LYS A 357 7.68 0.11 54.70
N GLU A 358 7.30 -0.47 53.56
CA GLU A 358 7.57 -1.85 53.18
C GLU A 358 9.02 -2.07 52.75
N GLY A 359 9.68 -1.04 52.22
CA GLY A 359 11.10 -1.09 51.84
C GLY A 359 12.08 -0.93 53.01
N LEU A 360 11.60 -0.46 54.16
CA LEU A 360 12.42 -0.33 55.37
C LEU A 360 12.54 -1.65 56.15
N VAL A 361 11.63 -2.61 55.94
CA VAL A 361 11.64 -3.90 56.65
C VAL A 361 12.72 -4.81 56.06
N GLY A 362 13.64 -5.28 56.91
CA GLY A 362 14.81 -6.07 56.52
C GLY A 362 16.07 -5.25 56.21
N GLU A 363 15.96 -3.92 56.18
CA GLU A 363 17.13 -3.04 55.99
C GLU A 363 17.95 -2.91 57.27
N LYS A 364 19.25 -2.66 57.09
CA LYS A 364 20.22 -2.47 58.17
C LYS A 364 20.50 -1.00 58.44
N GLY A 365 20.73 -0.66 59.69
CA GLY A 365 21.09 0.69 60.13
C GLY A 365 21.98 0.69 61.36
N VAL A 366 22.20 1.89 61.91
CA VAL A 366 23.03 2.09 63.10
C VAL A 366 22.25 2.84 64.18
N ALA A 367 22.31 2.34 65.42
CA ALA A 367 21.72 3.03 66.57
C ALA A 367 22.47 4.35 66.86
N GLN A 368 21.76 5.48 66.84
CA GLN A 368 22.34 6.81 67.14
C GLN A 368 22.19 7.21 68.61
N THR A 369 21.21 6.62 69.29
CA THR A 369 21.05 6.65 70.76
C THR A 369 20.89 5.21 71.26
N PRO A 370 20.99 4.95 72.57
CA PRO A 370 20.48 3.70 73.13
C PRO A 370 19.00 3.53 72.74
N ILE A 371 18.62 2.31 72.35
CA ILE A 371 17.25 1.95 71.96
C ILE A 371 16.78 0.84 72.88
N ASP A 372 15.62 1.02 73.49
CA ASP A 372 14.93 0.06 74.34
C ASP A 372 13.40 0.12 74.10
N SER A 373 12.61 -0.44 75.01
CA SER A 373 11.15 -0.43 74.93
C SER A 373 10.51 0.96 75.11
N LYS A 374 11.23 1.91 75.70
CA LYS A 374 10.81 3.32 75.83
C LYS A 374 11.09 4.11 74.55
N GLY A 375 12.12 3.69 73.81
CA GLY A 375 12.44 4.13 72.46
C GLY A 375 13.72 4.95 72.36
N GLY A 376 14.28 5.01 71.16
CA GLY A 376 15.50 5.72 70.80
C GLY A 376 15.48 6.16 69.33
N MET A 377 16.66 6.50 68.79
CA MET A 377 16.83 6.95 67.41
C MET A 377 17.86 6.08 66.69
N CYS A 378 17.56 5.72 65.44
CA CYS A 378 18.49 5.05 64.55
C CYS A 378 18.65 5.79 63.22
N LEU A 379 19.74 5.52 62.52
CA LEU A 379 20.02 6.04 61.20
C LEU A 379 19.89 4.91 60.17
N ILE A 380 18.97 5.05 59.22
CA ILE A 380 18.72 4.10 58.12
C ILE A 380 18.65 4.88 56.82
N HIS A 381 19.39 4.45 55.80
CA HIS A 381 19.53 5.16 54.51
C HIS A 381 19.85 6.68 54.63
N GLY A 382 20.53 7.11 55.70
CA GLY A 382 20.88 8.51 55.93
C GLY A 382 19.80 9.35 56.61
N GLU A 383 18.66 8.77 56.99
CA GLU A 383 17.58 9.43 57.71
C GLU A 383 17.49 8.99 59.18
N LEU A 384 17.13 9.91 60.08
CA LEU A 384 16.94 9.66 61.50
C LEU A 384 15.51 9.22 61.79
N TRP A 385 15.37 7.98 62.28
CA TRP A 385 14.09 7.36 62.58
C TRP A 385 13.95 7.07 64.08
N LYS A 386 12.72 7.20 64.60
CA LYS A 386 12.39 6.70 65.94
C LYS A 386 12.38 5.18 65.92
N ALA A 387 13.06 4.56 66.86
CA ALA A 387 13.18 3.12 66.95
C ALA A 387 12.78 2.61 68.34
N LYS A 388 12.24 1.40 68.41
CA LYS A 388 11.99 0.64 69.63
C LYS A 388 12.54 -0.77 69.48
N SER A 389 12.97 -1.35 70.58
CA SER A 389 13.44 -2.74 70.60
C SER A 389 13.02 -3.41 71.91
N ASP A 390 12.75 -4.71 71.83
CA ASP A 390 12.49 -5.55 73.00
C ASP A 390 13.78 -5.84 73.78
N GLU A 391 14.93 -5.65 73.13
CA GLU A 391 16.26 -5.78 73.71
C GLU A 391 16.93 -4.41 73.83
N ARG A 392 17.88 -4.27 74.76
CA ARG A 392 18.64 -3.02 74.90
C ARG A 392 19.77 -2.99 73.87
N ILE A 393 19.70 -2.02 72.96
CA ILE A 393 20.69 -1.77 71.92
C ILE A 393 21.46 -0.50 72.30
N GLU A 394 22.79 -0.57 72.29
CA GLU A 394 23.64 0.57 72.64
C GLU A 394 23.95 1.43 71.40
N LYS A 395 24.34 2.69 71.64
CA LYS A 395 24.71 3.60 70.56
C LYS A 395 25.88 3.03 69.75
N GLY A 396 25.74 2.98 68.44
CA GLY A 396 26.74 2.47 67.49
C GLY A 396 26.55 1.01 67.09
N ASP A 397 25.61 0.28 67.72
CA ASP A 397 25.27 -1.08 67.31
C ASP A 397 24.57 -1.10 65.95
N GLU A 398 24.87 -2.12 65.13
CA GLU A 398 24.12 -2.43 63.92
C GLU A 398 22.76 -3.04 64.26
N ILE A 399 21.73 -2.59 63.55
CA ILE A 399 20.35 -3.01 63.75
C ILE A 399 19.70 -3.43 62.45
N GLU A 400 18.72 -4.33 62.54
CA GLU A 400 17.86 -4.74 61.43
C GLU A 400 16.41 -4.39 61.74
N VAL A 401 15.70 -3.80 60.79
CA VAL A 401 14.29 -3.43 60.95
C VAL A 401 13.39 -4.64 60.78
N LEU A 402 12.57 -4.93 61.79
CA LEU A 402 11.63 -6.05 61.79
C LEU A 402 10.24 -5.65 61.29
N LYS A 403 9.77 -4.46 61.69
CA LYS A 403 8.46 -3.93 61.28
C LYS A 403 8.44 -2.41 61.41
N VAL A 404 7.57 -1.77 60.65
CA VAL A 404 7.31 -0.32 60.70
C VAL A 404 5.88 -0.09 61.18
N GLU A 405 5.72 0.67 62.27
CA GLU A 405 4.42 1.05 62.80
C GLU A 405 4.32 2.58 62.90
N GLY A 406 3.47 3.19 62.06
CA GLY A 406 3.38 4.64 61.96
C GLY A 406 4.72 5.27 61.52
N LEU A 407 5.36 6.02 62.43
CA LEU A 407 6.67 6.66 62.26
C LEU A 407 7.74 6.06 63.20
N THR A 408 7.49 4.86 63.75
CA THR A 408 8.40 4.15 64.65
C THR A 408 8.82 2.82 64.04
N LEU A 409 10.12 2.56 64.00
CA LEU A 409 10.71 1.30 63.55
C LEU A 409 10.88 0.36 64.74
N TYR A 410 10.51 -0.90 64.59
CA TYR A 410 10.90 -1.93 65.56
C TYR A 410 12.10 -2.65 65.02
N VAL A 411 13.16 -2.68 65.82
CA VAL A 411 14.48 -3.09 65.38
C VAL A 411 15.04 -4.12 66.34
N LYS A 412 15.85 -5.05 65.85
CA LYS A 412 16.66 -5.96 66.66
C LYS A 412 18.13 -5.67 66.43
N LYS A 413 18.97 -6.03 67.40
CA LYS A 413 20.42 -6.01 67.22
C LYS A 413 20.80 -7.04 66.16
N CYS A 414 21.65 -6.67 65.21
CA CYS A 414 22.25 -7.66 64.32
C CYS A 414 23.21 -8.53 65.13
N GLU A 415 22.98 -9.84 65.16
CA GLU A 415 24.00 -10.80 65.59
C GLU A 415 25.14 -10.78 64.56
N LYS A 416 26.38 -10.78 65.04
CA LYS A 416 27.58 -10.72 64.21
C LYS A 416 27.79 -11.97 63.37
#